data_AF-G0TW72-F1
#
_entry.id   AF-G0TW72-F1
#
_cell.length_a   1.000
_cell.length_b   1.000
_cell.length_c   1.000
_cell.angle_alpha   90.00
_cell.angle_beta   90.00
_cell.angle_gamma   90.00
#
_symmetry.space_group_name_H-M   'P 1'
#
loop_
_entity.id
_entity.type
_entity.pdbx_description
1 polymer ?
#
loop_
_entity_poly.entity_id
_entity_poly.type
_entity_poly.pdbx_seq_one_letter_code
_entity_poly.pdbx_strand_id
1 'polypeptide(L)'
;MTTDARARTAACVRTAGAWPLLLLLLCVHVAWHARLASAEDGRVTVNVKRYLSLPSESFRAGNSYRVDYSSSDRLCREAGAVLAADQSRAAHEAILQRFYGRKNDRPLHSYLGGDARRSASTLEEPARRCKAGDEDASLNCVYRWNKGLFATSTHGRGAAFWRGSYRSVPGSGKLNGYNAEWRAHHPLNGGLNIVSRTDLYVLWFTWTDVIERSSRSSAKVPIGGTDMFHYIAVCEVQDSISTTTTTTTTTTTTTTKPPTT
;
A
#
# COMPACT_ATOMS: atom_id res chain seq x y z
N MET A 1 -50.52 -3.17 63.38
CA MET A 1 -50.35 -3.56 61.96
C MET A 1 -49.36 -2.60 61.33
N THR A 2 -48.08 -2.98 61.26
CA THR A 2 -47.03 -2.20 60.60
C THR A 2 -45.93 -3.16 60.16
N THR A 3 -45.94 -3.55 58.89
CA THR A 3 -44.88 -4.23 58.14
C THR A 3 -45.24 -4.07 56.65
N ASP A 4 -44.38 -3.80 55.69
CA ASP A 4 -42.98 -3.38 55.67
C ASP A 4 -42.77 -2.90 54.22
N ALA A 5 -42.47 -1.60 54.04
CA ALA A 5 -42.35 -0.96 52.73
C ALA A 5 -40.94 -1.13 52.13
N ARG A 6 -40.36 -2.34 52.20
CA ARG A 6 -38.93 -2.55 51.87
C ARG A 6 -38.61 -3.53 50.74
N ALA A 7 -39.59 -4.06 50.03
CA ALA A 7 -39.33 -5.15 49.08
C ALA A 7 -39.44 -4.82 47.57
N ARG A 8 -39.49 -3.54 47.15
CA ARG A 8 -39.66 -3.21 45.70
C ARG A 8 -38.72 -2.17 45.11
N THR A 9 -37.53 -1.98 45.69
CA THR A 9 -36.47 -1.13 45.10
C THR A 9 -35.15 -1.88 44.97
N ALA A 10 -35.17 -3.06 44.34
CA ALA A 10 -33.95 -3.85 44.10
C ALA A 10 -33.82 -4.39 42.66
N ALA A 11 -34.62 -3.89 41.71
CA ALA A 11 -34.61 -4.40 40.32
C ALA A 11 -34.21 -3.38 39.24
N CYS A 12 -33.84 -2.13 39.58
CA CYS A 12 -33.51 -1.09 38.59
C CYS A 12 -32.09 -0.49 38.73
N VAL A 13 -31.11 -1.24 39.26
CA VAL A 13 -29.71 -0.74 39.36
C VAL A 13 -28.70 -1.61 38.59
N ARG A 14 -29.12 -2.66 37.87
CA ARG A 14 -28.20 -3.61 37.22
C ARG A 14 -28.01 -3.45 35.70
N THR A 15 -28.38 -2.32 35.09
CA THR A 15 -28.13 -2.08 33.66
C THR A 15 -27.24 -0.87 33.37
N ALA A 16 -26.96 0.00 34.34
CA ALA A 16 -26.16 1.21 34.14
C ALA A 16 -24.63 0.97 34.15
N GLY A 17 -24.15 -0.16 34.68
CA GLY A 17 -22.71 -0.47 34.77
C GLY A 17 -22.11 -1.19 33.55
N ALA A 18 -22.95 -1.81 32.71
CA ALA A 18 -22.47 -2.59 31.57
C ALA A 18 -22.16 -1.74 30.33
N TRP A 19 -22.90 -0.65 30.14
CA TRP A 19 -22.76 0.26 29.00
C TRP A 19 -21.45 1.04 28.95
N PRO A 20 -20.97 1.68 30.05
CA PRO A 20 -19.69 2.37 30.02
C PRO A 20 -18.52 1.39 29.84
N LEU A 21 -18.65 0.15 30.33
CA LEU A 21 -17.65 -0.91 30.15
C LEU A 21 -17.61 -1.42 28.70
N LEU A 22 -18.77 -1.59 28.06
CA LEU A 22 -18.88 -1.93 26.65
C LEU A 22 -18.35 -0.81 25.75
N LEU A 23 -18.62 0.45 26.08
CA LEU A 23 -18.06 1.61 25.39
C LEU A 23 -16.55 1.72 25.57
N LEU A 24 -16.03 1.47 26.77
CA LEU A 24 -14.59 1.40 27.03
C LEU A 24 -13.94 0.26 26.25
N LEU A 25 -14.55 -0.92 26.23
CA LEU A 25 -14.07 -2.04 25.43
C LEU A 25 -14.13 -1.70 23.94
N LEU A 26 -15.20 -1.07 23.45
CA LEU A 26 -15.29 -0.60 22.07
C LEU A 26 -14.20 0.43 21.77
N CYS A 27 -13.98 1.41 22.65
CA CYS A 27 -12.94 2.42 22.49
C CYS A 27 -11.54 1.82 22.54
N VAL A 28 -11.29 0.82 23.39
CA VAL A 28 -10.02 0.09 23.46
C VAL A 28 -9.84 -0.78 22.22
N HIS A 29 -10.89 -1.45 21.72
CA HIS A 29 -10.83 -2.22 20.48
C HIS A 29 -10.62 -1.29 19.28
N VAL A 30 -11.36 -0.20 19.17
CA VAL A 30 -11.21 0.82 18.12
C VAL A 30 -9.84 1.47 18.21
N ALA A 31 -9.32 1.79 19.40
CA ALA A 31 -7.98 2.33 19.59
C ALA A 31 -6.89 1.29 19.30
N TRP A 32 -7.14 0.01 19.56
CA TRP A 32 -6.23 -1.09 19.22
C TRP A 32 -6.19 -1.33 17.71
N HIS A 33 -7.36 -1.34 17.05
CA HIS A 33 -7.46 -1.37 15.59
C HIS A 33 -6.87 -0.10 14.95
N ALA A 34 -7.04 1.07 15.58
CA ALA A 34 -6.43 2.32 15.14
C ALA A 34 -4.92 2.36 15.38
N ARG A 35 -4.41 1.70 16.43
CA ARG A 35 -2.96 1.52 16.67
C ARG A 35 -2.34 0.50 15.72
N LEU A 36 -3.06 -0.55 15.34
CA LEU A 36 -2.67 -1.43 14.24
C LEU A 36 -2.76 -0.71 12.87
N ALA A 37 -3.63 0.28 12.74
CA ALA A 37 -3.68 1.21 11.61
C ALA A 37 -2.71 2.39 11.74
N SER A 38 -1.97 2.51 12.86
CA SER A 38 -1.02 3.59 13.06
C SER A 38 0.11 3.44 12.05
N ALA A 39 0.32 4.53 11.31
CA ALA A 39 1.47 4.76 10.46
C ALA A 39 2.76 4.31 11.16
N GLU A 40 3.32 3.15 10.79
CA GLU A 40 4.52 2.64 11.47
C GLU A 40 5.72 3.57 11.29
N ASP A 41 5.78 4.35 10.20
CA ASP A 41 7.00 5.06 9.80
C ASP A 41 6.76 6.41 9.10
N GLY A 42 5.49 6.84 9.02
CA GLY A 42 5.11 8.06 8.30
C GLY A 42 5.27 7.96 6.77
N ARG A 43 4.98 9.07 6.09
CA ARG A 43 5.08 9.15 4.63
C ARG A 43 6.51 9.46 4.21
N VAL A 44 7.10 8.62 3.38
CA VAL A 44 8.41 8.88 2.75
C VAL A 44 8.18 9.42 1.34
N THR A 45 8.85 10.52 1.00
CA THR A 45 8.82 11.05 -0.37
C THR A 45 10.23 10.98 -0.95
N VAL A 46 10.36 10.37 -2.13
CA VAL A 46 11.62 10.28 -2.87
C VAL A 46 11.55 11.22 -4.07
N ASN A 47 12.55 12.10 -4.20
CA ASN A 47 12.72 12.94 -5.37
C ASN A 47 13.16 12.07 -6.54
N VAL A 48 12.41 12.13 -7.65
CA VAL A 48 12.70 11.39 -8.87
C VAL A 48 13.34 12.33 -9.88
N LYS A 49 14.55 12.00 -10.32
CA LYS A 49 15.29 12.76 -11.34
C LYS A 49 14.63 12.65 -12.71
N ARG A 50 14.19 11.45 -13.08
CA ARG A 50 13.48 11.17 -14.33
C ARG A 50 12.81 9.80 -14.30
N TYR A 51 11.79 9.66 -15.14
CA TYR A 51 11.16 8.38 -15.47
C TYR A 51 11.59 7.92 -16.87
N LEU A 52 11.71 6.61 -17.05
CA LEU A 52 11.95 5.97 -18.35
C LEU A 52 11.03 4.76 -18.53
N SER A 53 10.80 4.38 -19.79
CA SER A 53 10.06 3.19 -20.16
C SER A 53 10.93 2.27 -21.01
N LEU A 54 10.94 0.98 -20.69
CA LEU A 54 11.56 -0.05 -21.50
C LEU A 54 10.49 -0.82 -22.30
N PRO A 55 10.76 -1.06 -23.59
CA PRO A 55 9.94 -1.85 -24.50
C PRO A 55 9.49 -3.23 -23.98
N SER A 56 8.38 -3.76 -24.50
CA SER A 56 8.00 -5.18 -24.38
C SER A 56 9.12 -6.11 -24.86
N GLU A 57 9.81 -5.71 -25.93
CA GLU A 57 10.92 -6.45 -26.53
C GLU A 57 12.10 -6.65 -25.56
N SER A 58 12.23 -5.77 -24.55
CA SER A 58 13.27 -5.87 -23.53
C SER A 58 13.07 -7.07 -22.60
N PHE A 59 11.86 -7.64 -22.50
CA PHE A 59 11.59 -8.83 -21.66
C PHE A 59 12.11 -10.15 -22.26
N ARG A 60 12.79 -10.10 -23.41
CA ARG A 60 13.39 -11.29 -24.03
C ARG A 60 14.50 -11.88 -23.14
N ALA A 61 14.39 -13.16 -22.84
CA ALA A 61 15.38 -13.93 -22.10
C ALA A 61 15.69 -15.23 -22.87
N GLY A 62 16.82 -15.23 -23.60
CA GLY A 62 17.17 -16.29 -24.54
C GLY A 62 16.10 -16.41 -25.64
N ASN A 63 15.61 -17.64 -25.85
CA ASN A 63 14.55 -17.95 -26.82
C ASN A 63 13.12 -17.83 -26.25
N SER A 64 12.95 -17.17 -25.10
CA SER A 64 11.66 -17.05 -24.41
C SER A 64 11.38 -15.62 -23.95
N TYR A 65 10.11 -15.33 -23.67
CA TYR A 65 9.69 -14.08 -23.05
C TYR A 65 9.12 -14.35 -21.67
N ARG A 66 9.59 -13.59 -20.68
CA ARG A 66 9.13 -13.71 -19.31
C ARG A 66 8.90 -12.34 -18.71
N VAL A 67 7.63 -12.00 -18.53
CA VAL A 67 7.18 -10.82 -17.80
C VAL A 67 6.77 -11.28 -16.41
N ASP A 68 7.56 -10.91 -15.41
CA ASP A 68 7.20 -11.00 -14.01
C ASP A 68 7.86 -9.85 -13.23
N TYR A 69 7.63 -9.80 -11.92
CA TYR A 69 8.24 -8.76 -11.10
C TYR A 69 9.77 -8.79 -11.17
N SER A 70 10.38 -9.99 -11.17
CA SER A 70 11.83 -10.13 -11.17
C SER A 70 12.46 -9.69 -12.50
N SER A 71 11.83 -9.98 -13.64
CA SER A 71 12.32 -9.53 -14.94
C SER A 71 12.13 -8.03 -15.12
N SER A 72 11.00 -7.47 -14.66
CA SER A 72 10.75 -6.02 -14.67
C SER A 72 11.76 -5.27 -13.80
N ASP A 73 12.01 -5.76 -12.60
CA ASP A 73 13.01 -5.20 -11.68
C ASP A 73 14.42 -5.26 -12.26
N ARG A 74 14.79 -6.41 -12.84
CA ARG A 74 16.09 -6.57 -13.50
C ARG A 74 16.28 -5.56 -14.63
N LEU A 75 15.27 -5.37 -15.48
CA LEU A 75 15.32 -4.42 -16.58
C LEU A 75 15.55 -2.98 -16.10
N CYS A 76 14.84 -2.56 -15.05
CA CYS A 76 15.08 -1.23 -14.47
C CYS A 76 16.48 -1.10 -13.88
N ARG A 77 16.98 -2.12 -13.18
CA ARG A 77 18.34 -2.11 -12.61
C ARG A 77 19.43 -2.03 -13.68
N GLU A 78 19.30 -2.80 -14.77
CA GLU A 78 20.22 -2.76 -15.91
C GLU A 78 20.24 -1.38 -16.59
N ALA A 79 19.14 -0.63 -16.52
CA ALA A 79 19.05 0.75 -17.00
C ALA A 79 19.53 1.81 -15.98
N GLY A 80 20.11 1.40 -14.84
CA GLY A 80 20.55 2.31 -13.77
C GLY A 80 19.40 2.96 -13.01
N ALA A 81 18.26 2.28 -12.90
CA ALA A 81 17.02 2.78 -12.31
C ALA A 81 16.38 1.71 -11.41
N VAL A 82 15.20 2.02 -10.86
CA VAL A 82 14.35 1.07 -10.13
C VAL A 82 12.93 1.10 -10.66
N LEU A 83 12.12 0.07 -10.37
CA LEU A 83 10.69 0.10 -10.71
C LEU A 83 10.01 1.33 -10.09
N ALA A 84 9.14 1.99 -10.87
CA ALA A 84 8.52 3.24 -10.47
C ALA A 84 7.61 3.09 -9.24
N ALA A 85 7.69 4.07 -8.33
CA ALA A 85 6.83 4.16 -7.16
C ALA A 85 5.77 5.26 -7.37
N ASP A 86 4.49 4.87 -7.30
CA ASP A 86 3.37 5.78 -7.47
C ASP A 86 3.02 6.50 -6.16
N GLN A 87 4.02 7.23 -5.66
CA GLN A 87 3.99 7.80 -4.32
C GLN A 87 3.12 9.06 -4.21
N SER A 88 2.87 9.78 -5.29
CA SER A 88 2.15 11.07 -5.28
C SER A 88 1.39 11.26 -6.59
N ARG A 89 0.45 12.22 -6.63
CA ARG A 89 -0.25 12.57 -7.87
C ARG A 89 0.70 12.98 -9.00
N ALA A 90 1.74 13.74 -8.69
CA ALA A 90 2.75 14.12 -9.67
C ALA A 90 3.54 12.91 -10.20
N ALA A 91 3.86 11.95 -9.32
CA ALA A 91 4.48 10.69 -9.73
C ALA A 91 3.53 9.88 -10.63
N HIS A 92 2.25 9.82 -10.28
CA HIS A 92 1.22 9.15 -11.08
C HIS A 92 1.17 9.70 -12.50
N GLU A 93 1.06 11.02 -12.65
CA GLU A 93 1.01 11.69 -13.95
C GLU A 93 2.31 11.48 -14.76
N ALA A 94 3.47 11.51 -14.10
CA ALA A 94 4.77 11.28 -14.75
C ALA A 94 4.96 9.82 -15.21
N ILE A 95 4.50 8.84 -14.43
CA ILE A 95 4.47 7.42 -14.80
C ILE A 95 3.50 7.21 -15.97
N LEU A 96 2.32 7.81 -15.91
CA LEU A 96 1.31 7.74 -16.96
C LEU A 96 1.86 8.21 -18.32
N GLN A 97 2.63 9.30 -18.33
CA GLN A 97 3.28 9.78 -19.57
C GLN A 97 4.23 8.74 -20.19
N ARG A 98 4.84 7.86 -19.39
CA ARG A 98 5.71 6.79 -19.91
C ARG A 98 4.93 5.70 -20.63
N PHE A 99 3.66 5.52 -20.30
CA PHE A 99 2.76 4.64 -21.06
C PHE A 99 2.39 5.25 -22.42
N TYR A 100 2.05 6.54 -22.47
CA TYR A 100 1.63 7.21 -23.71
C TYR A 100 2.74 7.45 -24.73
N GLY A 101 4.01 7.28 -24.35
CA GLY A 101 5.11 7.16 -25.32
C GLY A 101 4.91 6.01 -26.33
N ARG A 102 4.01 5.07 -26.04
CA ARG A 102 3.54 4.04 -26.98
C ARG A 102 2.05 4.21 -27.26
N LYS A 103 1.70 4.49 -28.52
CA LYS A 103 0.31 4.39 -29.00
C LYS A 103 -0.06 2.90 -29.01
N ASN A 104 -1.03 2.51 -28.19
CA ASN A 104 -1.53 1.14 -28.16
C ASN A 104 -3.07 1.15 -28.15
N ASP A 105 -3.68 0.19 -28.82
CA ASP A 105 -5.14 0.00 -28.88
C ASP A 105 -5.67 -0.78 -27.66
N ARG A 106 -4.75 -1.30 -26.84
CA ARG A 106 -5.03 -2.06 -25.62
C ARG A 106 -4.38 -1.45 -24.38
N PRO A 107 -4.93 -1.71 -23.18
CA PRO A 107 -4.31 -1.29 -21.93
C PRO A 107 -2.87 -1.79 -21.83
N LEU A 108 -1.96 -0.89 -21.49
CA LEU A 108 -0.58 -1.22 -21.17
C LEU A 108 -0.45 -1.54 -19.68
N HIS A 109 0.50 -2.40 -19.36
CA HIS A 109 0.75 -2.91 -18.02
C HIS A 109 2.21 -2.69 -17.63
N SER A 110 2.44 -2.36 -16.36
CA SER A 110 3.79 -2.32 -15.79
C SER A 110 3.79 -2.67 -14.32
N TYR A 111 4.77 -3.46 -13.87
CA TYR A 111 4.97 -3.67 -12.44
C TYR A 111 5.39 -2.36 -11.77
N LEU A 112 4.83 -2.10 -10.59
CA LEU A 112 5.27 -0.99 -9.74
C LEU A 112 6.34 -1.46 -8.76
N GLY A 113 7.15 -0.54 -8.24
CA GLY A 113 8.21 -0.81 -7.26
C GLY A 113 7.70 -1.04 -5.83
N GLY A 114 6.40 -1.28 -5.66
CA GLY A 114 5.78 -1.53 -4.38
C GLY A 114 5.24 -2.95 -4.30
N ASP A 115 5.51 -3.63 -3.19
CA ASP A 115 5.09 -5.02 -2.98
C ASP A 115 4.89 -5.35 -1.49
N ALA A 116 4.27 -6.51 -1.23
CA ALA A 116 4.09 -7.09 0.10
C ALA A 116 5.01 -8.29 0.37
N ARG A 117 6.06 -8.50 -0.43
CA ARG A 117 6.91 -9.71 -0.35
C ARG A 117 7.68 -9.80 0.95
N ARG A 118 8.09 -8.66 1.54
CA ARG A 118 8.72 -8.65 2.87
C ARG A 118 7.78 -9.22 3.93
N SER A 119 6.53 -8.80 3.92
CA SER A 119 5.49 -9.28 4.83
C SER A 119 5.24 -10.79 4.69
N ALA A 120 5.51 -11.35 3.51
CA ALA A 120 5.40 -12.79 3.23
C ALA A 120 6.71 -13.56 3.45
N SER A 121 7.79 -12.88 3.82
CA SER A 121 9.12 -13.49 3.94
C SER A 121 9.27 -14.29 5.24
N THR A 122 10.29 -15.14 5.28
CA THR A 122 10.66 -15.91 6.47
C THR A 122 11.22 -15.06 7.61
N LEU A 123 11.52 -13.78 7.35
CA LEU A 123 11.95 -12.82 8.38
C LEU A 123 10.80 -12.40 9.31
N GLU A 124 9.56 -12.59 8.87
CA GLU A 124 8.37 -12.32 9.67
C GLU A 124 7.95 -13.57 10.46
N GLU A 125 7.48 -13.33 11.69
CA GLU A 125 6.94 -14.36 12.57
C GLU A 125 5.86 -15.20 11.86
N PRO A 126 5.87 -16.54 11.96
CA PRO A 126 4.96 -17.39 11.21
C PRO A 126 3.48 -17.01 11.34
N ALA A 127 3.04 -16.61 12.54
CA ALA A 127 1.67 -16.21 12.82
C ALA A 127 1.29 -14.82 12.24
N ARG A 128 2.28 -13.98 11.94
CA ARG A 128 2.11 -12.62 11.38
C ARG A 128 2.52 -12.54 9.91
N ARG A 129 2.82 -13.68 9.29
CA ARG A 129 3.27 -13.72 7.91
C ARG A 129 2.09 -13.52 6.97
N CYS A 130 2.27 -12.66 5.98
CA CYS A 130 1.39 -12.57 4.82
C CYS A 130 1.49 -13.87 4.01
N LYS A 131 0.36 -14.36 3.52
CA LYS A 131 0.30 -15.53 2.64
C LYS A 131 -0.44 -15.17 1.37
N ALA A 132 0.21 -15.39 0.23
CA ALA A 132 -0.38 -15.08 -1.07
C ALA A 132 -1.62 -15.95 -1.30
N GLY A 133 -2.72 -15.33 -1.73
CA GLY A 133 -3.99 -16.03 -2.00
C GLY A 133 -4.75 -16.53 -0.76
N ASP A 134 -4.33 -16.14 0.45
CA ASP A 134 -4.97 -16.51 1.72
C ASP A 134 -5.66 -15.27 2.30
N GLU A 135 -7.00 -15.28 2.33
CA GLU A 135 -7.81 -14.17 2.82
C GLU A 135 -7.71 -14.01 4.34
N ASP A 136 -7.53 -15.10 5.10
CA ASP A 136 -7.37 -15.04 6.56
C ASP A 136 -6.06 -14.36 6.95
N ALA A 137 -5.02 -14.51 6.13
CA ALA A 137 -3.74 -13.84 6.30
C ALA A 137 -3.72 -12.42 5.69
N SER A 138 -4.84 -11.89 5.22
CA SER A 138 -4.85 -10.66 4.42
C SER A 138 -4.26 -9.45 5.14
N LEU A 139 -4.64 -9.24 6.41
CA LEU A 139 -4.20 -8.08 7.19
C LEU A 139 -2.71 -8.11 7.57
N ASN A 140 -2.06 -9.28 7.42
CA ASN A 140 -0.61 -9.41 7.55
C ASN A 140 0.13 -8.90 6.30
N CYS A 141 -0.56 -8.73 5.18
CA CYS A 141 0.03 -8.24 3.94
C CYS A 141 0.10 -6.70 3.94
N VAL A 142 1.27 -6.18 4.29
CA VAL A 142 1.58 -4.74 4.18
C VAL A 142 2.37 -4.52 2.90
N TYR A 143 1.83 -3.70 1.99
CA TYR A 143 2.50 -3.27 0.77
C TYR A 143 3.34 -2.03 1.04
N ARG A 144 4.58 -2.06 0.57
CA ARG A 144 5.58 -1.02 0.82
C ARG A 144 6.26 -0.60 -0.47
N TRP A 145 6.44 0.70 -0.66
CA TRP A 145 7.44 1.19 -1.61
C TRP A 145 8.80 0.80 -1.03
N ASN A 146 9.56 -0.01 -1.74
CA ASN A 146 10.73 -0.69 -1.17
C ASN A 146 11.89 -0.83 -2.15
N LYS A 147 11.94 0.04 -3.17
CA LYS A 147 13.01 0.07 -4.18
C LYS A 147 13.89 1.30 -4.06
N GLY A 148 15.19 1.10 -4.29
CA GLY A 148 16.18 2.17 -4.22
C GLY A 148 16.20 2.85 -2.85
N LEU A 149 16.12 4.18 -2.82
CA LEU A 149 16.04 5.00 -1.61
C LEU A 149 14.84 4.67 -0.72
N PHE A 150 13.74 4.15 -1.26
CA PHE A 150 12.69 3.64 -0.39
C PHE A 150 13.18 2.44 0.43
N ALA A 151 13.97 1.54 -0.14
CA ALA A 151 14.47 0.35 0.54
C ALA A 151 15.35 0.69 1.76
N THR A 152 15.98 1.87 1.78
CA THR A 152 16.82 2.35 2.89
C THR A 152 16.04 3.15 3.93
N SER A 153 14.85 3.62 3.59
CA SER A 153 13.97 4.31 4.53
C SER A 153 13.40 3.35 5.58
N THR A 154 12.84 3.88 6.66
CA THR A 154 11.92 3.10 7.51
C THR A 154 12.61 1.86 8.10
N HIS A 155 13.79 2.05 8.71
CA HIS A 155 14.64 0.96 9.21
C HIS A 155 14.95 -0.14 8.17
N GLY A 156 15.09 0.27 6.91
CA GLY A 156 15.34 -0.64 5.79
C GLY A 156 14.12 -1.47 5.38
N ARG A 157 12.90 -1.14 5.83
CA ARG A 157 11.65 -1.85 5.47
C ARG A 157 10.95 -1.26 4.26
N GLY A 158 11.21 0.01 3.93
CA GLY A 158 10.43 0.75 2.95
C GLY A 158 9.12 1.29 3.49
N ALA A 159 8.57 2.25 2.76
CA ALA A 159 7.43 3.03 3.21
C ALA A 159 6.11 2.30 2.92
N ALA A 160 5.38 1.95 3.98
CA ALA A 160 4.08 1.30 3.83
C ALA A 160 3.06 2.27 3.21
N PHE A 161 2.25 1.78 2.29
CA PHE A 161 1.18 2.57 1.65
C PHE A 161 -0.18 1.89 1.68
N TRP A 162 -0.22 0.58 1.92
CA TRP A 162 -1.46 -0.18 1.99
C TRP A 162 -1.34 -1.40 2.89
N ARG A 163 -2.40 -1.73 3.63
CA ARG A 163 -2.57 -2.96 4.40
C ARG A 163 -3.73 -3.75 3.82
N GLY A 164 -3.57 -5.08 3.74
CA GLY A 164 -4.61 -6.00 3.30
C GLY A 164 -4.45 -6.41 1.85
N SER A 165 -4.28 -7.69 1.58
CA SER A 165 -4.26 -8.27 0.23
C SER A 165 -5.66 -8.48 -0.38
N TYR A 166 -6.72 -8.23 0.40
CA TYR A 166 -8.13 -8.27 -0.01
C TYR A 166 -8.85 -7.05 0.55
N ARG A 167 -9.41 -6.22 -0.33
CA ARG A 167 -10.13 -4.99 0.05
C ARG A 167 -11.41 -5.28 0.84
N SER A 168 -12.02 -6.45 0.61
CA SER A 168 -13.22 -6.92 1.33
C SER A 168 -12.97 -7.13 2.82
N VAL A 169 -11.75 -7.46 3.22
CA VAL A 169 -11.41 -7.78 4.61
C VAL A 169 -11.44 -6.51 5.47
N PRO A 170 -12.25 -6.47 6.55
CA PRO A 170 -12.28 -5.33 7.46
C PRO A 170 -10.89 -5.02 8.05
N GLY A 171 -10.45 -3.77 7.95
CA GLY A 171 -9.11 -3.33 8.36
C GLY A 171 -8.12 -3.17 7.21
N SER A 172 -8.46 -3.62 6.00
CA SER A 172 -7.71 -3.30 4.79
C SER A 172 -7.86 -1.81 4.44
N GLY A 173 -6.77 -1.16 4.04
CA GLY A 173 -6.81 0.27 3.75
C GLY A 173 -5.47 0.94 3.53
N LYS A 174 -5.55 2.24 3.23
CA LYS A 174 -4.40 3.13 3.00
C LYS A 174 -3.58 3.29 4.28
N LEU A 175 -2.27 3.37 4.12
CA LEU A 175 -1.33 3.70 5.20
C LEU A 175 -0.54 4.98 4.84
N ASN A 176 -0.05 5.68 5.87
CA ASN A 176 0.94 6.76 5.74
C ASN A 176 0.57 7.87 4.74
N GLY A 177 -0.73 8.18 4.56
CA GLY A 177 -1.17 9.28 3.71
C GLY A 177 -0.82 9.13 2.23
N TYR A 178 -0.55 7.93 1.73
CA TYR A 178 -0.42 7.68 0.30
C TYR A 178 -1.77 7.66 -0.39
N ASN A 179 -1.78 8.07 -1.66
CA ASN A 179 -2.91 7.75 -2.53
C ASN A 179 -2.99 6.23 -2.69
N ALA A 180 -4.17 5.73 -3.02
CA ALA A 180 -4.30 4.34 -3.43
C ALA A 180 -5.13 4.30 -4.69
N GLU A 181 -4.46 4.08 -5.80
CA GLU A 181 -5.03 4.08 -7.14
C GLU A 181 -5.48 2.66 -7.52
N TRP A 182 -5.85 1.84 -6.54
CA TRP A 182 -6.41 0.51 -6.77
C TRP A 182 -7.60 0.60 -7.71
N ARG A 183 -7.60 -0.27 -8.71
CA ARG A 183 -8.76 -0.51 -9.57
C ARG A 183 -9.95 -0.89 -8.68
N ALA A 184 -11.16 -0.61 -9.15
CA ALA A 184 -12.38 -0.96 -8.42
C ALA A 184 -12.30 -2.39 -7.83
N HIS A 185 -12.61 -2.49 -6.54
CA HIS A 185 -12.58 -3.71 -5.71
C HIS A 185 -11.19 -4.33 -5.41
N HIS A 186 -10.08 -3.72 -5.87
CA HIS A 186 -8.73 -4.22 -5.59
C HIS A 186 -8.12 -3.64 -4.30
N PRO A 187 -7.16 -4.33 -3.67
CA PRO A 187 -6.65 -5.65 -4.03
C PRO A 187 -7.72 -6.75 -3.82
N LEU A 188 -7.76 -7.73 -4.71
CA LEU A 188 -8.83 -8.74 -4.79
C LEU A 188 -8.26 -10.16 -4.91
N ASN A 189 -7.05 -10.30 -5.44
CA ASN A 189 -6.51 -11.59 -5.82
C ASN A 189 -5.63 -12.21 -4.74
N GLY A 190 -5.26 -11.49 -3.68
CA GLY A 190 -4.27 -11.95 -2.70
C GLY A 190 -2.83 -11.88 -3.23
N GLY A 191 -2.59 -11.11 -4.29
CA GLY A 191 -1.29 -10.99 -4.97
C GLY A 191 -0.31 -10.11 -4.20
N LEU A 192 0.98 -10.48 -4.16
CA LEU A 192 1.99 -9.72 -3.41
C LEU A 192 2.59 -8.56 -4.19
N ASN A 193 2.54 -8.62 -5.52
CA ASN A 193 3.12 -7.63 -6.42
C ASN A 193 2.00 -6.79 -7.04
N ILE A 194 2.31 -5.54 -7.35
CA ILE A 194 1.37 -4.60 -7.95
C ILE A 194 1.71 -4.38 -9.42
N VAL A 195 0.69 -4.47 -10.27
CA VAL A 195 0.76 -4.09 -11.67
C VAL A 195 -0.14 -2.86 -11.87
N SER A 196 0.44 -1.82 -12.44
CA SER A 196 -0.28 -0.70 -13.03
C SER A 196 -0.85 -1.10 -14.37
N ARG A 197 -2.08 -0.66 -14.65
CA ARG A 197 -2.81 -0.88 -15.90
C ARG A 197 -3.41 0.43 -16.37
N THR A 198 -3.09 0.86 -17.58
CA THR A 198 -3.69 2.07 -18.15
C THR A 198 -5.17 1.88 -18.42
N ASP A 199 -5.93 2.96 -18.31
CA ASP A 199 -7.27 3.05 -18.88
C ASP A 199 -7.16 3.64 -20.29
N LEU A 200 -7.96 3.12 -21.23
CA LEU A 200 -7.96 3.61 -22.62
C LEU A 200 -8.89 4.80 -22.83
N TYR A 201 -9.90 4.93 -21.97
CA TYR A 201 -10.95 5.93 -22.08
C TYR A 201 -10.72 7.08 -21.09
N VAL A 202 -9.93 6.83 -20.05
CA VAL A 202 -9.51 7.83 -19.08
C VAL A 202 -8.00 7.99 -19.18
N LEU A 203 -7.50 9.22 -19.18
CA LEU A 203 -6.07 9.50 -19.10
C LEU A 203 -5.54 9.20 -17.68
N TRP A 204 -5.55 7.93 -17.27
CA TRP A 204 -5.20 7.45 -15.93
C TRP A 204 -4.69 6.01 -15.97
N PHE A 205 -4.03 5.55 -14.90
CA PHE A 205 -3.81 4.12 -14.68
C PHE A 205 -4.29 3.69 -13.29
N THR A 206 -4.58 2.41 -13.14
CA THR A 206 -4.99 1.85 -11.84
C THR A 206 -4.10 0.69 -11.44
N TRP A 207 -4.07 0.39 -10.15
CA TRP A 207 -3.30 -0.70 -9.57
C TRP A 207 -4.15 -1.97 -9.50
N THR A 208 -3.51 -3.10 -9.71
CA THR A 208 -4.10 -4.43 -9.54
C THR A 208 -3.05 -5.33 -8.91
N ASP A 209 -3.46 -6.12 -7.93
CA ASP A 209 -2.59 -7.12 -7.33
C ASP A 209 -2.60 -8.38 -8.20
N VAL A 210 -1.42 -8.95 -8.43
CA VAL A 210 -1.27 -10.14 -9.28
C VAL A 210 -0.72 -11.31 -8.47
N ILE A 211 -1.37 -12.47 -8.60
CA ILE A 211 -0.75 -13.74 -8.26
C ILE A 211 0.02 -14.20 -9.48
N GLU A 212 1.34 -14.20 -9.37
CA GLU A 212 2.20 -14.78 -10.41
C GLU A 212 1.99 -16.29 -10.46
N ARG A 213 1.24 -16.74 -11.46
CA ARG A 213 1.08 -18.18 -11.75
C ARG A 213 2.11 -18.61 -12.77
N SER A 214 2.71 -19.77 -12.55
CA SER A 214 3.60 -20.39 -13.52
C SER A 214 2.80 -20.87 -14.74
N SER A 215 2.84 -20.10 -15.84
CA SER A 215 2.31 -20.55 -17.13
C SER A 215 3.35 -21.39 -17.89
N ARG A 216 2.90 -22.42 -18.61
CA ARG A 216 3.70 -23.25 -19.53
C ARG A 216 3.88 -22.62 -20.94
N SER A 217 3.39 -21.40 -21.14
CA SER A 217 3.52 -20.66 -22.39
C SER A 217 4.97 -20.21 -22.67
N SER A 218 5.34 -20.08 -23.94
CA SER A 218 6.59 -19.46 -24.41
C SER A 218 6.69 -17.96 -24.08
N ALA A 219 5.55 -17.32 -23.84
CA ALA A 219 5.42 -15.97 -23.27
C ALA A 219 4.70 -16.08 -21.91
N LYS A 220 5.48 -16.02 -20.83
CA LYS A 220 4.95 -16.03 -19.46
C LYS A 220 4.58 -14.60 -19.07
N VAL A 221 3.29 -14.36 -18.88
CA VAL A 221 2.71 -13.07 -18.49
C VAL A 221 1.84 -13.26 -17.24
N PRO A 222 1.80 -12.29 -16.31
CA PRO A 222 1.17 -12.48 -15.01
C PRO A 222 -0.36 -12.39 -15.06
N ILE A 223 -0.91 -11.63 -16.02
CA ILE A 223 -2.37 -11.45 -16.17
C ILE A 223 -2.85 -12.28 -17.36
N GLY A 224 -3.72 -13.25 -17.09
CA GLY A 224 -4.33 -14.10 -18.12
C GLY A 224 -5.04 -13.27 -19.20
N GLY A 225 -4.91 -13.69 -20.46
CA GLY A 225 -5.53 -12.99 -21.60
C GLY A 225 -4.84 -11.68 -22.01
N THR A 226 -3.71 -11.32 -21.40
CA THR A 226 -2.92 -10.13 -21.78
C THR A 226 -1.68 -10.56 -22.57
N ASP A 227 -1.51 -10.06 -23.79
CA ASP A 227 -0.29 -10.31 -24.58
C ASP A 227 0.94 -9.62 -23.98
N MET A 228 2.12 -10.20 -24.19
CA MET A 228 3.42 -9.63 -23.81
C MET A 228 3.66 -8.25 -24.42
N PHE A 229 3.17 -7.98 -25.63
CA PHE A 229 3.29 -6.65 -26.27
C PHE A 229 2.55 -5.53 -25.52
N HIS A 230 1.69 -5.89 -24.56
CA HIS A 230 1.01 -4.94 -23.68
C HIS A 230 1.74 -4.71 -22.35
N TYR A 231 2.96 -5.23 -22.18
CA TYR A 231 3.78 -4.97 -21.01
C TYR A 231 4.97 -4.07 -21.36
N ILE A 232 5.20 -3.09 -20.51
CA ILE A 232 6.40 -2.25 -20.52
C ILE A 232 6.99 -2.26 -19.10
N ALA A 233 8.27 -1.95 -18.96
CA ALA A 233 8.83 -1.64 -17.65
C ALA A 233 8.93 -0.12 -17.48
N VAL A 234 8.18 0.45 -16.54
CA VAL A 234 8.31 1.86 -16.17
C VAL A 234 9.23 1.95 -14.96
N CYS A 235 10.33 2.67 -15.14
CA CYS A 235 11.38 2.80 -14.15
C CYS A 235 11.58 4.27 -13.77
N GLU A 236 12.10 4.49 -12.56
CA GLU A 236 12.47 5.79 -12.05
C GLU A 236 13.95 5.82 -11.63
N VAL A 237 14.62 6.93 -11.98
CA VAL A 237 15.94 7.26 -11.45
C VAL A 237 15.72 8.18 -10.26
N GLN A 238 16.04 7.68 -9.08
CA GLN A 238 15.86 8.42 -7.83
C GLN A 238 17.07 9.33 -7.57
N ASP A 239 16.83 10.46 -6.89
CA ASP A 239 17.83 11.46 -6.57
C ASP A 239 18.10 11.51 -5.05
N SER A 240 17.06 11.78 -4.26
CA SER A 240 17.19 12.02 -2.82
C SER A 240 15.89 11.71 -2.07
N ILE A 241 15.97 11.50 -0.76
CA ILE A 241 14.79 11.42 0.11
C ILE A 241 14.44 12.83 0.59
N SER A 242 13.20 13.24 0.41
CA SER A 242 12.68 14.50 0.96
C SER A 242 12.61 14.41 2.49
N THR A 243 13.43 15.20 3.17
CA THR A 243 13.38 15.38 4.63
C THR A 243 12.41 16.52 4.93
N THR A 244 11.14 16.19 5.17
CA THR A 244 10.24 17.20 5.77
C THR A 244 10.45 17.15 7.27
N THR A 245 11.33 17.99 7.80
CA THR A 245 11.46 18.16 9.25
C THR A 245 10.17 18.81 9.75
N THR A 246 9.28 18.05 10.36
CA THR A 246 8.14 18.62 11.08
C THR A 246 8.69 19.35 12.31
N THR A 247 9.02 20.62 12.18
CA THR A 247 9.30 21.48 13.33
C THR A 247 7.97 21.71 14.05
N THR A 248 7.73 20.97 15.13
CA THR A 248 6.63 21.28 16.04
C THR A 248 6.97 22.61 16.72
N THR A 249 6.41 23.71 16.24
CA THR A 249 6.50 25.00 16.94
C THR A 249 5.68 24.90 18.22
N THR A 250 6.34 24.68 19.36
CA THR A 250 5.74 24.84 20.68
C THR A 250 5.45 26.33 20.87
N THR A 251 4.21 26.75 20.64
CA THR A 251 3.77 28.10 21.02
C THR A 251 3.63 28.15 22.53
N THR A 252 4.65 28.67 23.22
CA THR A 252 4.55 29.01 24.64
C THR A 252 3.73 30.30 24.76
N THR A 253 2.46 30.17 25.13
CA THR A 253 1.60 31.33 25.46
C THR A 253 1.98 31.86 26.83
N THR A 254 2.72 32.97 26.88
CA THR A 254 2.99 33.69 28.13
C THR A 254 1.79 34.57 28.46
N THR A 255 1.04 34.23 29.51
CA THR A 255 -0.09 35.03 30.01
C THR A 255 0.44 36.15 30.90
N THR A 256 0.37 37.40 30.42
CA THR A 256 0.67 38.58 31.24
C THR A 256 -0.59 38.99 32.04
N LYS A 257 -0.44 39.18 33.35
CA LYS A 257 -1.53 39.54 34.26
C LYS A 257 -1.88 41.04 34.11
N PRO A 258 -3.17 41.45 34.12
CA PRO A 258 -3.54 42.86 34.04
C PRO A 258 -3.13 43.66 35.29
N PRO A 259 -2.82 44.96 35.16
CA PRO A 259 -2.48 45.81 36.29
C PRO A 259 -3.72 46.08 37.14
N THR A 260 -3.56 45.91 38.45
CA THR A 260 -4.59 46.20 39.45
C THR A 260 -4.60 47.70 39.73
N THR A 261 -5.75 48.34 39.59
CA THR A 261 -6.01 49.73 40.04
C THR A 261 -7.00 49.68 41.19
#